data_AF-A0AA50HZD4-F1
#
_entry.id   AF-A0AA50HZD4-F1
#
_cell.length_a   1.000
_cell.length_b   1.000
_cell.length_c   1.000
_cell.angle_alpha   90.00
_cell.angle_beta   90.00
_cell.angle_gamma   90.00
#
_symmetry.space_group_name_H-M   'P 1'
#
loop_
_entity.id
_entity.type
_entity.pdbx_description
1 polymer ?
#
loop_
_entity_poly.entity_id
_entity_poly.type
_entity_poly.pdbx_seq_one_letter_code
_entity_poly.pdbx_strand_id
1 'polypeptide(L)' 'MAGLGLAERKSITIEVGIQNGTLAIAIATTLLNAPIMAIPAAIYSVVMFLTSGIFAGLLKAKTFRGLKST' A
#
# COMPACT_ATOMS: atom_id res chain seq x y z
N MET A 1 11.11 7.23 12.68
CA MET A 1 9.73 7.53 13.13
C MET A 1 9.66 8.19 14.51
N ALA A 2 10.73 8.19 15.32
CA ALA A 2 10.78 8.96 16.56
C ALA A 2 10.68 10.46 16.24
N GLY A 3 9.65 11.14 16.78
CA GLY A 3 9.35 12.56 16.53
C GLY A 3 8.09 12.83 15.70
N LEU A 4 7.58 11.86 14.94
CA LEU A 4 6.37 12.04 14.12
C LEU A 4 5.09 11.65 14.89
N GLY A 5 4.03 12.43 14.69
CA GLY A 5 2.70 12.15 15.23
C GLY A 5 2.11 10.86 14.65
N LEU A 6 1.10 10.31 15.34
CA LEU A 6 0.50 9.03 14.95
C LEU A 6 -0.16 9.10 13.56
N ALA A 7 -0.69 10.25 13.16
CA ALA A 7 -1.30 10.45 11.84
C ALA A 7 -0.26 10.43 10.72
N GLU A 8 0.84 11.17 10.87
CA GLU A 8 1.93 11.23 9.88
C GLU A 8 2.57 9.85 9.69
N ARG A 9 2.80 9.14 10.79
CA ARG A 9 3.32 7.77 10.77
C ARG A 9 2.43 6.81 9.99
N LYS A 10 1.10 6.93 10.14
CA LYS A 10 0.13 6.13 9.37
C LYS A 10 0.14 6.52 7.89
N SER A 11 0.19 7.81 7.58
CA SER A 11 0.26 8.31 6.20
C SER A 11 1.49 7.79 5.48
N ILE A 12 2.67 7.95 6.06
CA ILE A 12 3.94 7.49 5.49
C ILE A 12 3.89 5.98 5.26
N THR A 13 3.39 5.21 6.23
CA THR A 13 3.29 3.74 6.10
C THR A 13 2.40 3.33 4.92
N ILE A 14 1.29 4.02 4.69
CA ILE A 14 0.41 3.75 3.54
C ILE A 14 1.08 4.17 2.23
N GLU A 15 1.73 5.33 2.21
CA GLU A 15 2.38 5.88 1.00
C GLU A 15 3.56 5.04 0.53
N VAL A 16 4.43 4.56 1.45
CA VAL A 16 5.51 3.63 1.07
C VAL A 16 5.01 2.22 0.79
N GLY A 17 3.87 1.83 1.38
CA GLY A 17 3.25 0.51 1.19
C GLY A 17 2.50 0.39 -0.14
N ILE A 18 1.90 1.47 -0.63
CA ILE A 18 1.14 1.51 -1.89
C ILE A 18 1.96 2.25 -2.96
N GLN A 19 2.53 1.50 -3.90
CA GLN A 19 3.29 2.02 -5.03
C GLN A 19 2.46 2.06 -6.33
N ASN A 20 2.95 2.76 -7.35
CA ASN A 20 2.27 2.84 -8.65
C ASN A 20 2.56 1.61 -9.53
N GLY A 21 1.73 0.58 -9.37
CA GLY A 21 1.81 -0.66 -10.15
C GLY A 21 1.59 -0.48 -11.67
N THR A 22 0.75 0.49 -12.07
CA THR A 22 0.48 0.79 -13.48
C THR A 22 1.72 1.33 -14.18
N LEU A 23 2.48 2.20 -13.50
CA LEU A 23 3.75 2.70 -14.02
C LEU A 23 4.77 1.56 -14.16
N ALA A 24 4.83 0.63 -13.20
CA ALA A 24 5.71 -0.54 -13.29
C ALA A 24 5.37 -1.43 -14.50
N ILE A 25 4.08 -1.66 -14.76
CA ILE A 25 3.61 -2.38 -15.95
C ILE A 25 3.98 -1.63 -17.22
N ALA A 26 3.73 -0.32 -17.26
CA ALA A 26 4.06 0.51 -18.42
C ALA A 26 5.55 0.47 -18.73
N ILE A 27 6.42 0.54 -17.72
CA ILE A 27 7.88 0.41 -17.91
C ILE A 27 8.25 -0.98 -18.44
N ALA A 28 7.67 -2.04 -17.88
CA ALA A 28 7.93 -3.42 -18.32
C ALA A 28 7.54 -3.66 -19.79
N THR A 29 6.41 -3.12 -20.23
CA THR A 29 5.89 -3.34 -21.59
C THR A 29 6.49 -2.39 -22.61
N THR A 30 6.67 -1.11 -22.27
CA THR A 30 7.07 -0.07 -23.24
C THR A 30 8.57 0.16 -23.27
N LEU A 31 9.20 0.41 -22.12
CA LEU A 31 10.64 0.72 -22.04
C LEU A 31 11.49 -0.54 -22.18
N LEU A 32 11.12 -1.60 -21.46
CA LEU A 32 11.90 -2.84 -21.41
C LEU A 32 11.56 -3.82 -22.54
N ASN A 33 10.47 -3.58 -23.29
CA ASN A 33 9.95 -4.51 -24.33
C ASN A 33 9.84 -5.97 -23.84
N ALA A 34 9.61 -6.16 -22.54
CA ALA A 34 9.59 -7.46 -21.88
C ALA A 34 8.22 -7.65 -21.19
N PRO A 35 7.15 -7.93 -21.95
CA PRO A 35 5.80 -8.01 -21.39
C PRO A 35 5.63 -9.11 -20.34
N ILE A 36 6.47 -10.15 -20.36
CA ILE A 36 6.51 -11.19 -19.32
C ILE A 36 6.87 -10.57 -17.95
N MET A 37 7.68 -9.51 -17.92
CA MET A 37 8.04 -8.79 -16.69
C MET A 37 6.88 -7.94 -16.13
N ALA A 38 5.79 -7.74 -16.89
CA ALA A 38 4.58 -7.07 -16.37
C ALA A 38 3.76 -7.98 -15.45
N ILE A 39 3.87 -9.30 -15.59
CA ILE A 39 3.14 -10.28 -14.77
C ILE A 39 3.47 -10.13 -13.27
N PRO A 40 4.74 -10.15 -12.83
CA PRO A 40 5.05 -9.93 -11.42
C PRO A 40 4.61 -8.55 -10.93
N ALA A 41 4.68 -7.50 -11.76
CA ALA A 41 4.19 -6.17 -11.40
C ALA A 41 2.67 -6.13 -11.17
N ALA A 42 1.90 -6.84 -12.00
CA ALA A 42 0.45 -6.97 -11.83
C ALA A 42 0.09 -7.76 -10.57
N ILE A 43 0.76 -8.88 -10.31
CA ILE A 43 0.53 -9.70 -9.10
C ILE A 43 0.84 -8.89 -7.84
N TYR A 44 1.99 -8.21 -7.82
CA TYR A 44 2.36 -7.33 -6.71
C TYR A 44 1.30 -6.27 -6.45
N SER A 45 0.77 -5.64 -7.51
CA SER A 45 -0.25 -4.60 -7.39
C SER A 45 -1.53 -5.09 -6.69
N VAL A 46 -1.97 -6.32 -6.99
CA VAL A 46 -3.14 -6.92 -6.35
C VAL A 46 -2.89 -7.21 -4.87
N VAL A 47 -1.75 -7.83 -4.56
CA VAL A 47 -1.35 -8.16 -3.18
C VAL A 47 -1.18 -6.89 -2.34
N MET A 48 -0.59 -5.86 -2.92
CA MET A 48 -0.41 -4.54 -2.32
C MET A 48 -1.76 -3.92 -1.91
N PHE A 49 -2.75 -3.88 -2.80
CA PHE A 49 -4.08 -3.35 -2.44
C PHE A 49 -4.78 -4.18 -1.37
N LEU A 50 -4.68 -5.52 -1.44
CA LEU A 50 -5.31 -6.40 -0.45
C LEU A 50 -4.70 -6.19 0.95
N THR A 51 -3.37 -6.18 1.05
CA THR A 51 -2.66 -6.01 2.32
C THR A 51 -2.87 -4.60 2.91
N SER A 52 -2.82 -3.55 2.09
CA SER A 52 -3.10 -2.18 2.53
C SER A 52 -4.57 -2.00 2.95
N GLY A 53 -5.52 -2.64 2.26
CA GLY A 53 -6.93 -2.64 2.65
C GLY A 53 -7.16 -3.31 4.01
N ILE A 54 -6.54 -4.46 4.25
CA ILE A 54 -6.56 -5.14 5.56
C ILE A 54 -5.95 -4.24 6.63
N PHE A 55 -4.77 -3.67 6.38
CA PHE A 55 -4.09 -2.80 7.34
C PHE A 55 -4.93 -1.55 7.69
N ALA A 56 -5.51 -0.87 6.70
CA ALA A 56 -6.42 0.25 6.92
C ALA A 56 -7.67 -0.16 7.73
N GLY A 57 -8.25 -1.32 7.42
CA GLY A 57 -9.38 -1.90 8.16
C GLY A 57 -9.03 -2.18 9.64
N LEU A 58 -7.85 -2.75 9.89
CA LEU A 58 -7.34 -3.01 11.24
C LEU A 58 -7.10 -1.71 12.02
N LEU A 59 -6.54 -0.69 11.38
CA LEU A 59 -6.35 0.63 11.98
C LEU A 59 -7.70 1.27 12.35
N LYS A 60 -8.71 1.19 11.47
CA LYS A 60 -10.06 1.67 11.76
C LYS A 60 -10.69 0.92 12.93
N ALA A 61 -10.56 -0.40 12.97
CA ALA A 61 -11.10 -1.23 14.06
C ALA A 61 -10.46 -0.90 15.42
N LYS A 62 -9.15 -0.63 15.45
CA LYS A 62 -8.45 -0.16 16.68
C LYS A 62 -8.92 1.22 17.11
N THR A 63 -9.10 2.16 16.19
CA THR A 63 -9.64 3.50 16.50
C THR A 63 -11.05 3.41 17.10
N PHE A 64 -11.93 2.57 16.53
CA PHE A 64 -13.30 2.39 17.06
C PHE A 64 -13.33 1.71 18.43
N ARG A 65 -12.45 0.74 18.70
CA ARG A 65 -12.37 0.08 20.02
C ARG A 65 -11.87 1.01 21.11
N GLY A 66 -10.95 1.94 20.80
CA GLY A 66 -10.50 2.97 21.73
C GLY A 66 -11.56 4.03 22.08
N LEU A 67 -12.60 4.18 21.26
CA LEU A 67 -13.73 5.08 21.54
C LEU A 67 -14.80 4.47 22.44
N LYS A 68 -14.82 3.13 22.61
CA LYS A 68 -15.82 2.41 23.42
C LYS A 68 -15.33 2.11 24.85
N SER A 69 -14.09 2.49 25.19
CA SER A 69 -13.48 2.25 26.51
C SER A 69 -13.41 3.52 27.38
N THR A 70 -14.15 4.57 27.03
CA THR A 70 -14.35 5.81 27.79
C THR A 70 -15.85 6.06 27.88
#